data_AF-A0A944PKT5-F1
#
_entry.id   AF-A0A944PKT5-F1
#
_cell.length_a   1.000
_cell.length_b   1.000
_cell.length_c   1.000
_cell.angle_alpha   90.00
_cell.angle_beta   90.00
_cell.angle_gamma   90.00
#
_symmetry.space_group_name_H-M   'P 1'
#
loop_
_entity.id
_entity.type
_entity.pdbx_description
1 polymer ?
#
loop_
_entity_poly.entity_id
_entity_poly.type
_entity_poly.pdbx_seq_one_letter_code
_entity_poly.pdbx_strand_id
1 'polypeptide(L)'
;MAGDPLKANLWTDADVYISTNLAATLPANASTPFGVDWDLVGLLDGDDGFPESRDEDTDDKFAWGGILVKTSRNHFKMTKSFTALEDNDTTFSLLWPGSSATQIVVPRPAKVLVAFETREGTKVRRLITANYAEVSLDGDHGENETDLESMTFVATIYPTGGGVLFDRQNTPTLTALDVTPATKTLAVGAIGALVATATYSDLSTAVVTASASWTSSNLTKATVESGYVTAVATGSATVTATYGGFSDTCAVTVS
;
A
#
# COMPACT_ATOMS: atom_id res chain seq x y z
N MET A 1 -12.37 5.00 29.79
CA MET A 1 -12.50 4.76 28.34
C MET A 1 -11.59 3.61 27.97
N ALA A 2 -12.13 2.49 27.50
CA ALA A 2 -11.34 1.31 27.13
C ALA A 2 -11.00 1.35 25.64
N GLY A 3 -10.19 2.33 25.23
CA GLY A 3 -9.59 2.34 23.90
C GLY A 3 -8.32 1.48 23.89
N ASP A 4 -8.01 0.85 22.75
CA ASP A 4 -6.74 0.17 22.52
C ASP A 4 -5.77 1.17 21.87
N PRO A 5 -4.76 1.69 22.59
CA PRO A 5 -3.83 2.67 22.03
C PRO A 5 -2.99 2.12 20.89
N LEU A 6 -2.86 0.79 20.74
CA LEU A 6 -2.14 0.16 19.64
C LEU A 6 -2.92 0.20 18.31
N LYS A 7 -4.20 0.58 18.35
CA LYS A 7 -5.07 0.77 17.17
C LYS A 7 -5.26 2.23 16.79
N ALA A 8 -4.70 3.16 17.57
CA ALA A 8 -4.59 4.54 17.14
C ALA A 8 -3.51 4.59 16.04
N ASN A 9 -3.86 5.16 14.89
CA ASN A 9 -2.89 5.43 13.83
C ASN A 9 -2.52 6.90 13.90
N LEU A 10 -1.22 7.19 13.96
CA LEU A 10 -0.70 8.54 13.74
C LEU A 10 0.12 8.49 12.44
N TRP A 11 -0.45 9.05 11.37
CA TRP A 11 0.26 9.15 10.09
C TRP A 11 1.23 10.34 10.18
N THR A 12 2.52 10.05 10.26
CA THR A 12 3.57 11.06 10.50
C THR A 12 4.06 11.69 9.22
N ASP A 13 3.91 10.98 8.10
CA ASP A 13 4.38 11.41 6.79
C ASP A 13 3.36 11.04 5.72
N ALA A 14 3.37 11.79 4.63
CA ALA A 14 2.48 11.56 3.51
C ALA A 14 3.14 11.96 2.20
N ASP A 15 2.73 11.29 1.11
CA ASP A 15 3.07 11.65 -0.26
C ASP A 15 1.80 11.60 -1.11
N VAL A 16 1.78 12.35 -2.20
CA VAL A 16 0.79 12.22 -3.27
C VAL A 16 1.49 11.91 -4.57
N TYR A 17 0.97 10.91 -5.28
CA TYR A 17 1.43 10.54 -6.62
C TYR A 17 0.31 10.77 -7.61
N ILE A 18 0.68 11.19 -8.82
CA ILE A 18 -0.23 11.51 -9.91
C ILE A 18 0.15 10.66 -11.11
N SER A 19 -0.85 10.15 -11.83
CA SER A 19 -0.63 9.57 -13.15
C SER A 19 -1.57 10.18 -14.17
N THR A 20 -1.00 10.72 -15.25
CA THR A 20 -1.76 11.14 -16.43
C THR A 20 -2.13 9.95 -17.33
N ASN A 21 -1.45 8.81 -17.16
CA ASN A 21 -1.84 7.55 -17.79
C ASN A 21 -2.97 6.91 -16.98
N LEU A 22 -4.22 7.06 -17.45
CA LEU A 22 -5.40 6.50 -16.78
C LEU A 22 -5.45 4.95 -16.78
N ALA A 23 -4.51 4.30 -17.45
CA ALA A 23 -4.31 2.85 -17.43
C ALA A 23 -2.99 2.46 -16.74
N ALA A 24 -2.40 3.35 -15.93
CA ALA A 24 -1.17 3.07 -15.21
C ALA A 24 -1.29 1.81 -14.35
N THR A 25 -0.26 0.97 -14.42
CA THR A 25 -0.24 -0.27 -13.63
C THR A 25 -0.06 0.05 -12.15
N LEU A 26 -0.88 -0.56 -11.30
CA LEU A 26 -0.74 -0.42 -9.85
C LEU A 26 0.39 -1.31 -9.32
N PRO A 27 1.18 -0.85 -8.34
CA PRO A 27 2.10 -1.72 -7.61
C PRO A 27 1.37 -2.91 -6.98
N ALA A 28 2.05 -4.01 -6.68
CA ALA A 28 1.40 -5.17 -6.05
C ALA A 28 0.85 -4.85 -4.64
N ASN A 29 1.59 -4.07 -3.87
CA ASN A 29 1.23 -3.63 -2.51
C ASN A 29 2.01 -2.36 -2.14
N ALA A 30 1.76 -1.83 -0.94
CA ALA A 30 2.35 -0.56 -0.50
C ALA A 30 3.87 -0.64 -0.24
N SER A 31 4.45 -1.84 -0.17
CA SER A 31 5.91 -2.03 -0.06
C SER A 31 6.61 -2.00 -1.42
N THR A 32 5.86 -2.06 -2.52
CA THR A 32 6.39 -1.94 -3.88
C THR A 32 6.32 -0.47 -4.30
N PRO A 33 7.43 0.15 -4.76
CA PRO A 33 7.40 1.51 -5.28
C PRO A 33 6.43 1.67 -6.45
N PHE A 34 5.96 2.90 -6.67
CA PHE A 34 5.22 3.21 -7.89
C PHE A 34 6.12 3.07 -9.14
N GLY A 35 5.50 2.72 -10.27
CA GLY A 35 6.18 2.58 -11.55
C GLY A 35 6.39 3.92 -12.26
N VAL A 36 6.94 3.87 -13.48
CA VAL A 36 7.36 5.07 -14.24
C VAL A 36 6.20 5.99 -14.65
N ASP A 37 4.97 5.47 -14.66
CA ASP A 37 3.77 6.23 -15.03
C ASP A 37 3.25 7.12 -13.90
N TRP A 38 3.87 7.06 -12.72
CA TRP A 38 3.43 7.77 -11.52
C TRP A 38 4.48 8.78 -11.09
N ASP A 39 4.10 10.05 -11.14
CA ASP A 39 4.94 11.17 -10.76
C ASP A 39 4.62 11.61 -9.33
N LEU A 40 5.65 11.89 -8.55
CA LEU A 40 5.49 12.44 -7.20
C LEU A 40 5.08 13.91 -7.32
N VAL A 41 4.10 14.34 -6.50
CA VAL A 41 3.69 15.76 -6.41
C VAL A 41 4.83 16.62 -5.85
N GLY A 42 5.63 16.08 -4.94
CA GLY A 42 6.73 16.78 -4.29
C GLY A 42 6.45 17.01 -2.81
N LEU A 43 7.07 18.05 -2.24
CA LEU A 43 6.85 18.44 -0.85
C LEU A 43 5.38 18.83 -0.60
N LEU A 44 4.81 18.32 0.50
CA LEU A 44 3.44 18.61 0.92
C LEU A 44 3.42 19.39 2.23
N ASP A 45 2.36 20.18 2.43
CA ASP A 45 1.99 20.66 3.75
C ASP A 45 1.35 19.51 4.55
N GLY A 46 2.11 19.00 5.53
CA GLY A 46 1.68 17.89 6.37
C GLY A 46 0.63 18.28 7.42
N ASP A 47 0.54 19.56 7.78
CA ASP A 47 -0.35 20.01 8.87
C ASP A 47 -1.83 19.99 8.43
N ASP A 48 -2.10 20.28 7.16
CA ASP A 48 -3.42 20.20 6.54
C ASP A 48 -3.89 18.74 6.37
N GLY A 49 -2.95 17.82 6.18
CA GLY A 49 -3.21 16.42 5.86
C GLY A 49 -4.04 16.28 4.58
N PHE A 50 -5.03 15.38 4.61
CA PHE A 50 -5.88 15.10 3.45
C PHE A 50 -7.37 15.23 3.79
N PRO A 51 -7.90 16.47 3.94
CA PRO A 51 -9.30 16.67 4.26
C PRO A 51 -10.18 16.04 3.19
N GLU A 52 -11.30 15.47 3.59
CA GLU A 52 -12.22 14.80 2.69
C GLU A 52 -13.67 15.15 2.97
N SER A 53 -14.46 15.24 1.90
CA SER A 53 -15.91 15.44 1.96
C SER A 53 -16.61 14.51 0.97
N ARG A 54 -17.87 14.19 1.26
CA ARG A 54 -18.72 13.36 0.41
C ARG A 54 -20.02 14.10 0.14
N ASP A 55 -20.44 14.06 -1.11
CA ASP A 55 -21.63 14.73 -1.59
C ASP A 55 -22.41 13.76 -2.49
N GLU A 56 -23.72 13.67 -2.27
CA GLU A 56 -24.63 12.86 -3.08
C GLU A 56 -26.02 13.49 -3.13
N ASP A 57 -26.68 13.36 -4.28
CA ASP A 57 -28.07 13.77 -4.43
C ASP A 57 -28.98 12.69 -3.84
N THR A 58 -29.84 13.08 -2.91
CA THR A 58 -30.83 12.19 -2.28
C THR A 58 -32.25 12.62 -2.61
N ASP A 59 -33.07 11.68 -3.07
CA ASP A 59 -34.50 11.90 -3.38
C ASP A 59 -35.37 10.86 -2.65
N ASP A 60 -36.15 11.34 -1.67
CA ASP A 60 -37.03 10.54 -0.83
C ASP A 60 -38.47 10.55 -1.33
N LYS A 61 -39.07 9.36 -1.44
CA LYS A 61 -40.47 9.15 -1.83
C LYS A 61 -41.26 8.57 -0.67
N PHE A 62 -42.31 9.28 -0.26
CA PHE A 62 -43.16 8.92 0.86
C PHE A 62 -44.54 8.42 0.39
N ALA A 63 -45.10 7.43 1.10
CA ALA A 63 -46.50 7.04 1.01
C ALA A 63 -47.37 7.87 1.96
N TRP A 64 -48.68 7.62 1.90
CA TRP A 64 -49.64 8.23 2.81
C TRP A 64 -49.27 7.98 4.27
N GLY A 65 -49.43 9.00 5.11
CA GLY A 65 -49.02 8.96 6.52
C GLY A 65 -47.53 9.23 6.76
N GLY A 66 -46.78 9.69 5.75
CA GLY A 66 -45.36 10.06 5.91
C GLY A 66 -44.40 8.87 5.99
N ILE A 67 -44.84 7.70 5.54
CA ILE A 67 -44.01 6.49 5.51
C ILE A 67 -43.03 6.59 4.36
N LEU A 68 -41.73 6.64 4.64
CA LEU A 68 -40.69 6.60 3.61
C LEU A 68 -40.72 5.24 2.90
N VAL A 69 -40.89 5.24 1.58
CA VAL A 69 -41.00 4.02 0.77
C VAL A 69 -39.76 3.79 -0.08
N LYS A 70 -39.11 4.87 -0.52
CA LYS A 70 -37.90 4.76 -1.35
C LYS A 70 -37.02 5.98 -1.15
N THR A 71 -35.73 5.74 -1.03
CA THR A 71 -34.68 6.75 -1.16
C THR A 71 -33.87 6.42 -2.40
N SER A 72 -33.70 7.39 -3.29
CA SER A 72 -32.79 7.28 -4.44
C SER A 72 -31.54 8.10 -4.14
N ARG A 73 -30.36 7.55 -4.43
CA ARG A 73 -29.06 8.23 -4.27
C ARG A 73 -28.36 8.28 -5.62
N ASN A 74 -27.95 9.46 -6.06
CA ASN A 74 -27.30 9.68 -7.36
C ASN A 74 -26.16 10.68 -7.25
N HIS A 75 -25.34 10.78 -8.30
CA HIS A 75 -24.25 11.76 -8.44
C HIS A 75 -23.27 11.81 -7.26
N PHE A 76 -23.03 10.65 -6.63
CA PHE A 76 -22.03 10.56 -5.57
C PHE A 76 -20.67 11.05 -6.07
N LYS A 77 -20.06 11.96 -5.32
CA LYS A 77 -18.67 12.37 -5.47
C LYS A 77 -18.02 12.49 -4.08
N MET A 78 -16.72 12.25 -4.06
CA MET A 78 -15.89 12.51 -2.89
C MET A 78 -14.84 13.54 -3.28
N THR A 79 -14.59 14.53 -2.43
CA THR A 79 -13.41 15.39 -2.57
C THR A 79 -12.35 14.96 -1.59
N LYS A 80 -11.09 15.03 -2.02
CA LYS A 80 -9.92 14.89 -1.16
C LYS A 80 -8.86 15.89 -1.58
N SER A 81 -8.39 16.71 -0.65
CA SER A 81 -7.45 17.78 -0.96
C SER A 81 -6.04 17.47 -0.46
N PHE A 82 -5.06 18.14 -1.04
CA PHE A 82 -3.67 18.17 -0.59
C PHE A 82 -3.04 19.51 -0.97
N THR A 83 -2.12 20.00 -0.14
CA THR A 83 -1.39 21.25 -0.40
C THR A 83 0.03 20.90 -0.80
N ALA A 84 0.40 21.23 -2.04
CA ALA A 84 1.76 21.09 -2.55
C ALA A 84 2.56 22.37 -2.26
N LEU A 85 3.83 22.20 -1.91
CA LEU A 85 4.76 23.27 -1.54
C LEU A 85 5.95 23.36 -2.51
N GLU A 86 5.83 22.73 -3.68
CA GLU A 86 6.90 22.59 -4.66
C GLU A 86 6.38 22.93 -6.06
N ASP A 87 7.16 23.72 -6.80
CA ASP A 87 6.97 23.96 -8.23
C ASP A 87 7.79 22.96 -9.05
N ASN A 88 7.09 22.07 -9.74
CA ASN A 88 7.67 21.05 -10.61
C ASN A 88 6.70 20.70 -11.75
N ASP A 89 7.14 19.85 -12.69
CA ASP A 89 6.33 19.46 -13.85
C ASP A 89 4.97 18.85 -13.44
N THR A 90 4.92 18.10 -12.33
CA THR A 90 3.69 17.51 -11.81
C THR A 90 2.71 18.57 -11.34
N THR A 91 3.14 19.47 -10.44
CA THR A 91 2.28 20.52 -9.89
C THR A 91 1.87 21.53 -10.95
N PHE A 92 2.78 21.87 -11.87
CA PHE A 92 2.47 22.68 -13.04
C PHE A 92 1.38 22.05 -13.92
N SER A 93 1.46 20.73 -14.18
CA SER A 93 0.46 20.02 -14.99
C SER A 93 -0.93 19.97 -14.35
N LEU A 94 -1.01 20.05 -13.02
CA LEU A 94 -2.26 20.12 -12.27
C LEU A 94 -2.80 21.56 -12.17
N LEU A 95 -1.92 22.54 -11.99
CA LEU A 95 -2.25 23.95 -11.89
C LEU A 95 -2.75 24.51 -13.23
N TRP A 96 -2.06 24.15 -14.32
CA TRP A 96 -2.35 24.62 -15.67
C TRP A 96 -2.56 23.49 -16.67
N PRO A 97 -3.60 22.62 -16.51
CA PRO A 97 -3.75 21.44 -17.35
C PRO A 97 -3.90 21.78 -18.83
N GLY A 98 -3.09 21.11 -19.66
CA GLY A 98 -3.05 21.33 -21.11
C GLY A 98 -2.19 22.50 -21.56
N SER A 99 -1.56 23.23 -20.63
CA SER A 99 -0.57 24.26 -20.95
C SER A 99 0.77 23.65 -21.36
N SER A 100 1.63 24.47 -21.96
CA SER A 100 3.01 24.11 -22.33
C SER A 100 3.99 25.08 -21.69
N ALA A 101 5.28 24.77 -21.78
CA ALA A 101 6.36 25.64 -21.30
C ALA A 101 6.35 27.07 -21.89
N THR A 102 5.62 27.31 -22.99
CA THR A 102 5.58 28.63 -23.65
C THR A 102 4.18 29.25 -23.70
N GLN A 103 3.13 28.51 -23.32
CA GLN A 103 1.75 28.95 -23.45
C GLN A 103 0.90 28.42 -22.31
N ILE A 104 0.28 29.33 -21.56
CA ILE A 104 -0.75 29.02 -20.58
C ILE A 104 -2.12 29.09 -21.27
N VAL A 105 -2.90 28.02 -21.12
CA VAL A 105 -4.27 27.93 -21.65
C VAL A 105 -5.29 28.02 -20.53
N VAL A 106 -6.56 28.26 -20.86
CA VAL A 106 -7.65 28.26 -19.87
C VAL A 106 -7.75 26.86 -19.26
N PRO A 107 -7.50 26.70 -17.95
CA PRO A 107 -7.46 25.39 -17.34
C PRO A 107 -8.86 24.77 -17.26
N ARG A 108 -8.92 23.47 -17.49
CA ARG A 108 -10.03 22.60 -17.09
C ARG A 108 -9.48 21.60 -16.07
N PRO A 109 -10.33 21.03 -15.19
CA PRO A 109 -9.86 20.05 -14.23
C PRO A 109 -9.03 18.93 -14.89
N ALA A 110 -7.85 18.66 -14.35
CA ALA A 110 -6.96 17.61 -14.83
C ALA A 110 -7.61 16.25 -14.57
N LYS A 111 -7.71 15.41 -15.60
CA LYS A 111 -8.18 14.03 -15.46
C LYS A 111 -6.98 13.13 -15.25
N VAL A 112 -6.78 12.69 -14.01
CA VAL A 112 -5.62 11.92 -13.58
C VAL A 112 -6.02 10.81 -12.61
N LEU A 113 -5.16 9.81 -12.44
CA LEU A 113 -5.20 8.98 -11.26
C LEU A 113 -4.43 9.65 -10.13
N VAL A 114 -4.92 9.53 -8.90
CA VAL A 114 -4.29 10.09 -7.70
C VAL A 114 -4.06 8.97 -6.69
N ALA A 115 -2.87 8.90 -6.13
CA ALA A 115 -2.56 8.02 -5.02
C ALA A 115 -2.14 8.83 -3.80
N PHE A 116 -2.90 8.69 -2.72
CA PHE A 116 -2.58 9.25 -1.41
C PHE A 116 -1.85 8.20 -0.60
N GLU A 117 -0.58 8.44 -0.29
CA GLU A 117 0.23 7.61 0.60
C GLU A 117 0.34 8.25 1.97
N THR A 118 0.12 7.47 3.03
CA THR A 118 0.35 7.87 4.41
C THR A 118 1.23 6.84 5.10
N ARG A 119 2.15 7.29 5.95
CA ARG A 119 3.15 6.45 6.61
C ARG A 119 3.19 6.64 8.12
N GLU A 120 3.47 5.55 8.83
CA GLU A 120 3.74 5.52 10.27
C GLU A 120 4.88 4.52 10.50
N GLY A 121 6.11 5.02 10.63
CA GLY A 121 7.31 4.17 10.68
C GLY A 121 7.44 3.32 9.42
N THR A 122 7.35 1.99 9.55
CA THR A 122 7.42 1.05 8.41
C THR A 122 6.06 0.72 7.79
N LYS A 123 4.97 1.18 8.39
CA LYS A 123 3.62 0.98 7.85
C LYS A 123 3.36 2.03 6.78
N VAL A 124 2.96 1.57 5.60
CA VAL A 124 2.54 2.39 4.48
C VAL A 124 1.11 2.00 4.16
N ARG A 125 0.26 3.01 3.95
CA ARG A 125 -1.10 2.84 3.43
C ARG A 125 -1.26 3.74 2.21
N ARG A 126 -1.84 3.18 1.15
CA ARG A 126 -2.22 3.92 -0.05
C ARG A 126 -3.71 3.84 -0.30
N LEU A 127 -4.28 4.96 -0.73
CA LEU A 127 -5.57 5.03 -1.40
C LEU A 127 -5.33 5.53 -2.82
N ILE A 128 -5.52 4.65 -3.79
CA ILE A 128 -5.29 4.94 -5.21
C ILE A 128 -6.64 5.01 -5.89
N THR A 129 -6.94 6.08 -6.61
CA THR A 129 -8.28 6.27 -7.21
C THR A 129 -8.58 5.14 -8.20
N ALA A 130 -9.72 4.46 -8.03
CA ALA A 130 -10.11 3.31 -8.85
C ALA A 130 -10.69 3.73 -10.22
N ASN A 131 -11.04 5.01 -10.36
CA ASN A 131 -11.37 5.69 -11.61
C ASN A 131 -10.54 6.98 -11.65
N TYR A 132 -10.52 7.69 -12.78
CA TYR A 132 -9.91 9.02 -12.83
C TYR A 132 -10.58 9.97 -11.82
N ALA A 133 -9.78 10.85 -11.22
CA ALA A 133 -10.24 12.02 -10.49
C ALA A 133 -10.14 13.25 -11.39
N GLU A 134 -11.00 14.23 -11.13
CA GLU A 134 -10.88 15.58 -11.68
C GLU A 134 -10.19 16.45 -10.63
N VAL A 135 -8.95 16.84 -10.90
CA VAL A 135 -8.13 17.66 -10.00
C VAL A 135 -8.15 19.12 -10.47
N SER A 136 -8.41 20.02 -9.53
CA SER A 136 -8.37 21.46 -9.77
C SER A 136 -7.69 22.17 -8.61
N LEU A 137 -7.15 23.36 -8.87
CA LEU A 137 -6.73 24.28 -7.82
C LEU A 137 -7.95 24.70 -6.98
N ASP A 138 -7.77 24.74 -5.67
CA ASP A 138 -8.74 25.21 -4.69
C ASP A 138 -8.15 26.41 -3.96
N GLY A 139 -8.77 27.57 -4.15
CA GLY A 139 -8.25 28.85 -3.68
C GLY A 139 -7.29 29.53 -4.67
N ASP A 140 -6.56 30.52 -4.16
CA ASP A 140 -5.64 31.33 -4.95
C ASP A 140 -4.24 30.70 -4.93
N HIS A 141 -3.54 30.79 -6.05
CA HIS A 141 -2.12 30.52 -6.18
C HIS A 141 -1.42 31.84 -6.52
N GLY A 142 -0.31 32.14 -5.83
CA GLY A 142 0.42 33.37 -6.05
C GLY A 142 1.88 33.28 -5.63
N GLU A 143 2.74 33.88 -6.44
CA GLU A 143 4.17 33.98 -6.21
C GLU A 143 4.48 35.26 -5.42
N ASN A 144 5.31 35.17 -4.38
CA ASN A 144 5.79 36.34 -3.66
C ASN A 144 7.25 36.16 -3.17
N GLU A 145 7.89 37.25 -2.74
CA GLU A 145 9.30 37.25 -2.35
C GLU A 145 9.59 36.68 -0.95
N THR A 146 8.56 36.47 -0.12
CA THR A 146 8.71 36.26 1.33
C THR A 146 8.23 34.91 1.82
N ASP A 147 7.19 34.36 1.21
CA ASP A 147 6.53 33.13 1.63
C ASP A 147 6.85 32.00 0.65
N LEU A 148 6.78 30.77 1.17
CA LEU A 148 6.84 29.58 0.34
C LEU A 148 5.59 29.54 -0.54
N GLU A 149 5.78 29.24 -1.81
CA GLU A 149 4.67 29.01 -2.73
C GLU A 149 3.89 27.77 -2.31
N SER A 150 2.56 27.89 -2.29
CA SER A 150 1.67 26.79 -1.96
C SER A 150 0.53 26.70 -2.97
N MET A 151 0.13 25.46 -3.25
CA MET A 151 -0.96 25.13 -4.16
C MET A 151 -1.83 24.07 -3.53
N THR A 152 -3.02 24.45 -3.09
CA THR A 152 -4.01 23.49 -2.62
C THR A 152 -4.79 22.94 -3.80
N PHE A 153 -4.68 21.63 -4.02
CA PHE A 153 -5.44 20.92 -5.04
C PHE A 153 -6.58 20.15 -4.41
N VAL A 154 -7.75 20.17 -5.05
CA VAL A 154 -8.89 19.30 -4.72
C VAL A 154 -9.02 18.24 -5.79
N ALA A 155 -8.91 16.96 -5.40
CA ALA A 155 -9.27 15.83 -6.25
C ALA A 155 -10.75 15.49 -6.06
N THR A 156 -11.56 15.69 -7.10
CA THR A 156 -12.94 15.21 -7.15
C THR A 156 -12.97 13.79 -7.71
N ILE A 157 -13.40 12.84 -6.90
CA ILE A 157 -13.31 11.41 -7.14
C ILE A 157 -14.71 10.85 -7.33
N TYR A 158 -14.89 10.14 -8.44
CA TYR A 158 -16.14 9.49 -8.81
C TYR A 158 -16.03 7.97 -8.65
N PRO A 159 -17.10 7.29 -8.24
CA PRO A 159 -17.09 5.84 -8.14
C PRO A 159 -16.99 5.20 -9.53
N THR A 160 -16.38 4.02 -9.59
CA THR A 160 -16.52 3.11 -10.74
C THR A 160 -17.98 2.67 -10.90
N GLY A 161 -18.31 1.99 -12.00
CA GLY A 161 -19.63 1.36 -12.17
C GLY A 161 -19.98 0.34 -11.07
N GLY A 162 -18.98 -0.17 -10.34
CA GLY A 162 -19.14 -1.04 -9.18
C GLY A 162 -19.24 -0.32 -7.84
N GLY A 163 -19.24 1.02 -7.81
CA GLY A 163 -19.31 1.80 -6.57
C GLY A 163 -17.97 1.94 -5.83
N VAL A 164 -16.83 1.65 -6.48
CA VAL A 164 -15.49 1.69 -5.86
C VAL A 164 -14.86 3.06 -6.10
N LEU A 165 -14.35 3.70 -5.03
CA LEU A 165 -13.62 4.97 -5.11
C LEU A 165 -12.11 4.78 -5.17
N PHE A 166 -11.58 3.82 -4.40
CA PHE A 166 -10.14 3.59 -4.28
C PHE A 166 -9.79 2.11 -4.26
N ASP A 167 -8.68 1.77 -4.89
CA ASP A 167 -7.87 0.61 -4.59
C ASP A 167 -7.03 0.90 -3.34
N ARG A 168 -7.13 0.03 -2.34
CA ARG A 168 -6.40 0.17 -1.08
C ARG A 168 -5.20 -0.76 -1.04
N GLN A 169 -4.03 -0.21 -0.74
CA GLN A 169 -2.82 -1.00 -0.47
C GLN A 169 -2.31 -0.71 0.93
N ASN A 170 -1.80 -1.73 1.60
CA ASN A 170 -1.13 -1.61 2.90
C ASN A 170 0.20 -2.36 2.84
N THR A 171 1.13 -2.05 3.74
CA THR A 171 2.31 -2.88 3.99
C THR A 171 1.85 -4.29 4.38
N PRO A 172 2.20 -5.34 3.62
CA PRO A 172 1.83 -6.70 3.97
C PRO A 172 2.50 -7.11 5.28
N THR A 173 1.73 -7.69 6.19
CA THR A 173 2.26 -8.26 7.43
C THR A 173 2.41 -9.76 7.30
N LEU A 174 3.50 -10.32 7.81
CA LEU A 174 3.71 -11.77 7.83
C LEU A 174 2.61 -12.46 8.64
N THR A 175 2.01 -13.53 8.08
CA THR A 175 0.92 -14.28 8.70
C THR A 175 1.26 -15.76 8.93
N ALA A 176 2.19 -16.33 8.16
CA ALA A 176 2.66 -17.70 8.35
C ALA A 176 4.06 -17.91 7.77
N LEU A 177 4.70 -19.00 8.21
CA LEU A 177 5.97 -19.51 7.69
C LEU A 177 5.84 -21.03 7.55
N ASP A 178 6.20 -21.58 6.40
CA ASP A 178 6.18 -23.01 6.11
C ASP A 178 7.57 -23.50 5.68
N VAL A 179 8.04 -24.62 6.25
CA VAL A 179 9.30 -25.29 5.90
C VAL A 179 9.01 -26.54 5.08
N THR A 180 9.50 -26.57 3.83
CA THR A 180 9.33 -27.71 2.93
C THR A 180 10.66 -28.40 2.62
N PRO A 181 10.74 -29.74 2.66
CA PRO A 181 9.70 -30.67 3.12
C PRO A 181 9.56 -30.70 4.65
N ALA A 182 8.38 -31.06 5.16
CA ALA A 182 8.14 -31.24 6.60
C ALA A 182 8.91 -32.43 7.21
N THR A 183 9.31 -33.39 6.39
CA THR A 183 10.19 -34.50 6.78
C THR A 183 11.28 -34.72 5.75
N LYS A 184 12.48 -35.08 6.20
CA LYS A 184 13.63 -35.35 5.33
C LYS A 184 14.39 -36.56 5.82
N THR A 185 14.65 -37.52 4.93
CA THR A 185 15.56 -38.64 5.20
C THR A 185 16.85 -38.45 4.42
N LEU A 186 18.00 -38.58 5.10
CA LEU A 186 19.33 -38.39 4.53
C LEU A 186 20.26 -39.52 4.95
N ALA A 187 21.14 -39.95 4.05
CA ALA A 187 22.25 -40.82 4.41
C ALA A 187 23.31 -40.03 5.19
N VAL A 188 24.10 -40.72 6.02
CA VAL A 188 25.22 -40.08 6.73
C VAL A 188 26.17 -39.41 5.74
N GLY A 189 26.53 -38.15 6.00
CA GLY A 189 27.37 -37.32 5.14
C GLY A 189 26.63 -36.61 3.99
N ALA A 190 25.35 -36.92 3.75
CA ALA A 190 24.57 -36.26 2.71
C ALA A 190 24.09 -34.86 3.14
N ILE A 191 23.88 -33.99 2.14
CA ILE A 191 23.31 -32.66 2.32
C ILE A 191 21.91 -32.63 1.71
N GLY A 192 20.94 -32.10 2.45
CA GLY A 192 19.57 -31.90 2.01
C GLY A 192 19.17 -30.43 2.09
N ALA A 193 18.54 -29.91 1.05
CA ALA A 193 17.95 -28.57 1.08
C ALA A 193 16.54 -28.60 1.69
N LEU A 194 16.25 -27.55 2.44
CA LEU A 194 14.94 -27.12 2.93
C LEU A 194 14.62 -25.73 2.35
N VAL A 195 13.35 -25.44 2.16
CA VAL A 195 12.86 -24.14 1.70
C VAL A 195 11.90 -23.59 2.74
N ALA A 196 12.17 -22.37 3.23
CA ALA A 196 11.24 -21.64 4.07
C ALA A 196 10.45 -20.64 3.21
N THR A 197 9.13 -20.75 3.23
CA THR A 197 8.21 -19.88 2.48
C THR A 197 7.36 -19.08 3.46
N ALA A 198 7.44 -17.76 3.39
CA ALA A 198 6.62 -16.84 4.15
C ALA A 198 5.31 -16.56 3.39
N THR A 199 4.20 -16.47 4.13
CA THR A 199 2.90 -16.02 3.62
C THR A 199 2.51 -14.71 4.31
N TYR A 200 2.01 -13.74 3.55
CA TYR A 200 1.66 -12.40 4.05
C TYR A 200 0.14 -12.15 4.03
N SER A 201 -0.29 -11.06 4.68
CA SER A 201 -1.70 -10.67 4.83
C SER A 201 -2.42 -10.36 3.51
N ASP A 202 -1.68 -10.05 2.46
CA ASP A 202 -2.19 -9.85 1.09
C ASP A 202 -2.22 -11.15 0.27
N LEU A 203 -2.00 -12.31 0.92
CA LEU A 203 -1.91 -13.64 0.32
C LEU A 203 -0.69 -13.86 -0.58
N SER A 204 0.21 -12.87 -0.69
CA SER A 204 1.49 -13.07 -1.36
C SER A 204 2.37 -14.04 -0.57
N THR A 205 3.31 -14.67 -1.28
CA THR A 205 4.31 -15.56 -0.68
C THR A 205 5.71 -15.15 -1.10
N ALA A 206 6.69 -15.38 -0.24
CA ALA A 206 8.10 -15.15 -0.53
C ALA A 206 8.97 -16.27 0.01
N VAL A 207 9.98 -16.69 -0.76
CA VAL A 207 11.01 -17.62 -0.28
C VAL A 207 11.99 -16.86 0.60
N VAL A 208 12.01 -17.20 1.89
CA VAL A 208 12.81 -16.52 2.92
C VAL A 208 13.91 -17.41 3.50
N THR A 209 14.22 -18.54 2.85
CA THR A 209 15.24 -19.53 3.28
C THR A 209 16.56 -18.90 3.72
N ALA A 210 17.09 -17.93 2.97
CA ALA A 210 18.36 -17.27 3.28
C ALA A 210 18.25 -16.23 4.41
N SER A 211 17.06 -15.66 4.62
CA SER A 211 16.79 -14.64 5.64
C SER A 211 16.26 -15.23 6.95
N ALA A 212 15.83 -16.48 6.94
CA ALA A 212 15.37 -17.21 8.12
C ALA A 212 16.56 -17.63 8.99
N SER A 213 16.35 -17.60 10.31
CA SER A 213 17.26 -18.21 11.27
C SER A 213 16.99 -19.70 11.36
N TRP A 214 18.02 -20.53 11.25
CA TRP A 214 17.91 -21.99 11.27
C TRP A 214 18.59 -22.58 12.50
N THR A 215 17.92 -23.53 13.15
CA THR A 215 18.49 -24.28 14.29
C THR A 215 18.19 -25.77 14.16
N SER A 216 19.00 -26.60 14.83
CA SER A 216 18.79 -28.05 14.91
C SER A 216 18.71 -28.47 16.37
N SER A 217 17.75 -29.33 16.69
CA SER A 217 17.60 -29.88 18.05
C SER A 217 18.74 -30.84 18.43
N ASN A 218 19.49 -31.37 17.46
CA ASN A 218 20.61 -32.27 17.73
C ASN A 218 21.74 -32.15 16.69
N LEU A 219 22.72 -31.30 16.99
CA LEU A 219 23.89 -31.05 16.13
C LEU A 219 24.79 -32.29 15.95
N THR A 220 24.70 -33.31 16.81
CA THR A 220 25.45 -34.56 16.64
C THR A 220 24.82 -35.49 15.60
N LYS A 221 23.58 -35.21 15.18
CA LYS A 221 22.82 -35.99 14.18
C LYS A 221 22.65 -35.24 12.88
N ALA A 222 22.27 -33.96 12.95
CA ALA A 222 22.20 -33.10 11.77
C ALA A 222 22.52 -31.64 12.15
N THR A 223 23.32 -30.97 11.32
CA THR A 223 23.52 -29.52 11.38
C THR A 223 22.73 -28.83 10.27
N VAL A 224 22.46 -27.53 10.40
CA VAL A 224 21.76 -26.75 9.38
C VAL A 224 22.41 -25.38 9.24
N GLU A 225 22.57 -24.92 8.00
CA GLU A 225 23.04 -23.58 7.67
C GLU A 225 22.32 -23.08 6.42
N SER A 226 21.67 -21.91 6.51
CA SER A 226 20.93 -21.29 5.39
C SER A 226 19.96 -22.25 4.66
N GLY A 227 19.28 -23.11 5.40
CA GLY A 227 18.34 -24.10 4.86
C GLY A 227 18.99 -25.39 4.32
N TYR A 228 20.32 -25.52 4.37
CA TYR A 228 21.01 -26.75 4.01
C TYR A 228 21.32 -27.58 5.26
N VAL A 229 20.72 -28.77 5.32
CA VAL A 229 20.93 -29.74 6.39
C VAL A 229 22.06 -30.69 6.03
N THR A 230 23.06 -30.81 6.90
CA THR A 230 24.13 -31.80 6.76
C THR A 230 23.92 -32.95 7.75
N ALA A 231 23.79 -34.18 7.24
CA ALA A 231 23.61 -35.36 8.07
C ALA A 231 24.95 -35.84 8.66
N VAL A 232 25.05 -35.88 9.99
CA VAL A 232 26.30 -36.17 10.71
C VAL A 232 26.40 -37.63 11.14
N ALA A 233 25.35 -38.17 11.74
CA ALA A 233 25.33 -39.54 12.24
C ALA A 233 23.89 -40.07 12.35
N THR A 234 23.73 -41.39 12.34
CA THR A 234 22.42 -42.05 12.41
C THR A 234 21.61 -41.61 13.64
N GLY A 235 20.33 -41.34 13.44
CA GLY A 235 19.41 -40.82 14.46
C GLY A 235 18.43 -39.81 13.88
N SER A 236 17.77 -39.06 14.75
CA SER A 236 16.81 -38.01 14.36
C SER A 236 17.21 -36.64 14.91
N ALA A 237 16.84 -35.61 14.17
CA ALA A 237 16.94 -34.21 14.57
C ALA A 237 15.72 -33.45 14.05
N THR A 238 15.32 -32.38 14.74
CA THR A 238 14.30 -31.46 14.26
C THR A 238 15.00 -30.17 13.89
N VAL A 239 14.83 -29.75 12.64
CA VAL A 239 15.36 -28.49 12.12
C VAL A 239 14.25 -27.45 12.17
N THR A 240 14.49 -26.30 12.80
CA THR A 240 13.52 -25.22 12.95
C THR A 240 13.98 -24.00 12.17
N ALA A 241 13.11 -23.45 11.34
CA ALA A 241 13.29 -22.13 10.73
C ALA A 241 12.46 -21.09 11.49
N THR A 242 13.04 -19.91 11.73
CA THR A 242 12.34 -18.77 12.34
C THR A 242 12.52 -17.53 11.47
N TYR A 243 11.41 -16.86 11.16
CA TYR A 243 11.40 -15.62 10.36
C TYR A 243 10.24 -14.72 10.81
N GLY A 244 10.54 -13.44 11.07
CA GLY A 244 9.53 -12.45 11.46
C GLY A 244 8.68 -12.82 12.69
N GLY A 245 9.24 -13.61 13.62
CA GLY A 245 8.53 -14.11 14.81
C GLY A 245 7.72 -15.40 14.60
N PHE A 246 7.59 -15.86 13.35
CA PHE A 246 6.97 -17.14 13.02
C PHE A 246 8.03 -18.23 12.94
N SER A 247 7.66 -19.46 13.26
CA SER A 247 8.55 -20.62 13.15
C SER A 247 7.82 -21.83 12.62
N ASP A 248 8.54 -22.64 11.86
CA ASP A 248 8.08 -23.97 11.43
C ASP A 248 9.26 -24.95 11.37
N THR A 249 8.98 -26.26 11.28
CA THR A 249 9.96 -27.31 11.52
C THR A 249 9.97 -28.39 10.44
N CYS A 250 11.14 -29.01 10.27
CA CYS A 250 11.35 -30.22 9.49
C CYS A 250 11.90 -31.33 10.39
N ALA A 251 11.27 -32.51 10.36
CA ALA A 251 11.81 -33.69 11.02
C ALA A 251 12.83 -34.40 10.11
N VAL A 252 14.09 -34.42 10.54
CA VAL A 252 15.20 -35.04 9.82
C VAL A 252 15.51 -36.42 10.42
N THR A 253 15.54 -37.44 9.57
CA THR A 253 15.98 -38.79 9.92
C THR A 253 17.27 -39.12 9.16
N VAL A 254 18.30 -39.57 9.88
CA VAL A 254 19.57 -39.99 9.31
C VAL A 254 19.70 -41.51 9.42
N SER A 255 19.81 -42.18 8.27
CA SER A 255 19.87 -43.65 8.15
C SER A 255 20.72 -44.08 6.97
#